data_AF-A0A0T1SZD5-F1
#
_entry.id   AF-A0A0T1SZD5-F1
#
_cell.length_a   1.000
_cell.length_b   1.000
_cell.length_c   1.000
_cell.angle_alpha   90.00
_cell.angle_beta   90.00
_cell.angle_gamma   90.00
#
_symmetry.space_group_name_H-M   'P 1'
#
loop_
_entity.id
_entity.type
_entity.pdbx_description
1 polymer ?
#
loop_
_entity_poly.entity_id
_entity_poly.type
_entity_poly.pdbx_seq_one_letter_code
_entity_poly.pdbx_strand_id
1 'polypeptide(L)'
;MNFTRWSARLPGTQRRAAARAEHPVTTTDRRSEGSVPAARAERLTDEPPPVTAVDELPVREVLDRVPALVALVHGPDHRLAYVNEAYTAAFGVRPCGEPASEALPELRDLGLMPLLDQALRSGKPRTLKSRKAPDGRSYTFTCTPAAEDNGKGAVLIFATDVTDHAEAAERLRTSERRQRETAVTLQRSLLPQELEEPDDLRIAATYQPGGTEAAVGGDWYDVITLGGGRTALVIGDVMGRGVRAAAVMGQLRTAVRAYARLDLPPHEILQLLDGLAAEIDANQIATCVYAIHDPNEGRLVYASAGHLPILVRDDNGTVLRADEPTGPPLGTGGWMHASGSIPLGPGSTAVLYTDGLVERRDEDLDEGIASLERALSGATGTPQVVCDRLVRSAGVTADHDDDVAVLVLQHPARTGPDGELFRNAALELLGGVEAAPRARAFASGVLTSWRFPPDLHDLGVLAASELVANSLQHGTPPMRLRLRRTDRRLIIEVTDGDDHLPRRRRAEPGDESGRGIAIVATIASHWGSRRTPGGGKAVWCEFVLPKPSD
;
A
#
# COMPACT_ATOMS: atom_id res chain seq x y z
N MET A 1 30.24 20.76 -4.81
CA MET A 1 29.16 21.60 -5.36
C MET A 1 27.87 20.86 -5.08
N ASN A 2 27.17 21.26 -4.01
CA ASN A 2 25.95 20.62 -3.52
C ASN A 2 24.74 21.23 -4.22
N PHE A 3 23.95 20.42 -4.92
CA PHE A 3 22.63 20.81 -5.39
C PHE A 3 21.60 19.70 -5.10
N THR A 4 20.78 20.01 -4.09
CA THR A 4 19.31 19.80 -3.98
C THR A 4 18.71 18.40 -4.15
N ARG A 5 18.46 17.77 -2.99
CA ARG A 5 17.41 16.78 -2.71
C ARG A 5 16.02 17.42 -2.90
N TRP A 6 15.12 16.73 -3.59
CA TRP A 6 13.69 17.07 -3.60
C TRP A 6 13.02 16.42 -2.38
N SER A 7 12.91 17.20 -1.30
CA SER A 7 12.03 16.91 -0.18
C SER A 7 10.72 17.67 -0.37
N ALA A 8 9.61 16.98 -0.60
CA ALA A 8 8.29 17.58 -0.52
C ALA A 8 7.91 17.76 0.96
N ARG A 9 8.47 18.77 1.63
CA ARG A 9 7.92 19.35 2.87
C ARG A 9 7.63 20.83 2.65
N LEU A 10 6.34 21.19 2.67
CA LEU A 10 5.90 22.57 2.84
C LEU A 10 5.71 22.83 4.34
N PRO A 11 6.43 23.79 4.96
CA PRO A 11 6.15 24.21 6.34
C PRO A 11 4.96 25.18 6.38
N GLY A 12 4.09 24.99 7.37
CA GLY A 12 2.80 25.67 7.49
C GLY A 12 2.79 27.09 8.06
N THR A 13 1.62 27.71 7.85
CA THR A 13 0.91 28.73 8.67
C THR A 13 1.53 30.11 8.88
N GLN A 14 0.83 31.14 8.38
CA GLN A 14 0.65 32.39 9.15
C GLN A 14 -0.81 32.82 9.20
N ARG A 15 -1.30 32.89 10.44
CA ARG A 15 -2.54 33.54 10.88
C ARG A 15 -2.54 35.02 10.48
N ARG A 16 -3.67 35.52 9.98
CA ARG A 16 -4.01 36.95 10.06
C ARG A 16 -5.16 37.14 11.04
N ALA A 17 -4.80 37.49 12.27
CA ALA A 17 -5.67 38.11 13.24
C ALA A 17 -5.47 39.63 13.19
N ALA A 18 -6.57 40.36 13.34
CA ALA A 18 -6.66 41.81 13.32
C ALA A 18 -5.83 42.47 14.44
N ALA A 19 -5.19 43.59 14.10
CA ALA A 19 -4.65 44.54 15.07
C ALA A 19 -5.18 45.93 14.78
N ARG A 20 -5.84 46.50 15.80
CA ARG A 20 -6.18 47.91 15.96
C ARG A 20 -4.93 48.77 15.89
N ALA A 21 -5.03 49.92 15.23
CA ALA A 21 -4.23 51.10 15.55
C ALA A 21 -5.08 52.35 15.31
N GLU A 22 -5.03 53.26 16.27
CA GLU A 22 -5.79 54.49 16.41
C GLU A 22 -5.20 55.64 15.54
N HIS A 23 -6.11 56.47 14.97
CA HIS A 23 -6.10 57.94 14.79
C HIS A 23 -4.85 58.67 14.23
N PRO A 24 -4.98 59.76 13.41
CA PRO A 24 -5.89 60.87 13.71
C PRO A 24 -6.59 61.58 12.51
N VAL A 25 -7.47 62.49 12.93
CA VAL A 25 -8.31 63.48 12.25
C VAL A 25 -7.63 64.28 11.14
N THR A 26 -8.30 64.43 9.99
CA THR A 26 -8.34 65.69 9.22
C THR A 26 -9.64 65.82 8.42
N THR A 27 -10.34 66.91 8.69
CA THR A 27 -11.46 67.51 7.95
C THR A 27 -11.09 67.93 6.54
N THR A 28 -11.96 67.69 5.54
CA THR A 28 -12.45 68.71 4.57
C THR A 28 -13.50 68.12 3.60
N ASP A 29 -14.72 68.59 3.78
CA ASP A 29 -15.70 69.08 2.79
C ASP A 29 -15.44 68.83 1.28
N ARG A 30 -16.38 68.12 0.61
CA ARG A 30 -17.06 68.65 -0.60
C ARG A 30 -18.24 67.77 -1.06
N ARG A 31 -19.29 68.49 -1.43
CA ARG A 31 -20.60 68.11 -1.98
C ARG A 31 -20.51 67.40 -3.34
N SER A 32 -21.39 66.44 -3.61
CA SER A 32 -22.53 66.61 -4.54
C SER A 32 -23.20 65.27 -4.92
N GLU A 33 -24.48 65.19 -4.55
CA GLU A 33 -25.63 64.78 -5.38
C GLU A 33 -25.71 63.37 -6.00
N GLY A 34 -26.73 62.64 -5.54
CA GLY A 34 -27.22 61.39 -6.11
C GLY A 34 -28.56 61.02 -5.46
N SER A 35 -29.63 61.56 -6.04
CA SER A 35 -31.05 61.45 -5.66
C SER A 35 -31.59 60.01 -5.59
N VAL A 36 -32.34 59.71 -4.52
CA VAL A 36 -33.24 58.53 -4.41
C VAL A 36 -34.55 59.02 -3.73
N PRO A 37 -35.75 58.59 -4.20
CA PRO A 37 -36.98 59.37 -4.09
C PRO A 37 -37.69 59.30 -2.74
N ALA A 38 -38.49 60.33 -2.49
CA ALA A 38 -39.31 60.58 -1.30
C ALA A 38 -40.32 59.45 -1.02
N ALA A 39 -40.18 58.82 0.14
CA ALA A 39 -41.23 58.03 0.75
C ALA A 39 -42.11 58.94 1.62
N ARG A 40 -43.40 58.86 1.30
CA ARG A 40 -44.57 59.50 1.91
C ARG A 40 -44.54 59.38 3.44
N ALA A 41 -44.63 60.53 4.12
CA ALA A 41 -44.82 60.61 5.56
C ALA A 41 -46.27 60.19 5.91
N GLU A 42 -46.46 58.93 6.29
CA GLU A 42 -47.60 58.51 7.09
C GLU A 42 -47.19 58.56 8.56
N ARG A 43 -47.93 59.36 9.34
CA ARG A 43 -47.79 59.47 10.78
C ARG A 43 -48.20 58.12 11.39
N LEU A 44 -47.22 57.34 11.82
CA LEU A 44 -47.42 56.22 12.75
C LEU A 44 -47.69 56.79 14.14
N THR A 45 -48.97 57.04 14.43
CA THR A 45 -49.47 56.91 15.80
C THR A 45 -49.88 55.45 15.97
N ASP A 46 -48.96 54.63 16.45
CA ASP A 46 -49.28 53.42 17.20
C ASP A 46 -48.05 53.08 18.04
N GLU A 47 -48.24 53.06 19.36
CA GLU A 47 -47.25 52.49 20.29
C GLU A 47 -46.91 51.07 19.83
N PRO A 48 -45.63 50.63 19.87
CA PRO A 48 -45.34 49.22 19.72
C PRO A 48 -46.12 48.48 20.83
N PRO A 49 -46.84 47.39 20.51
CA PRO A 49 -47.53 46.63 21.55
C PRO A 49 -46.49 46.23 22.60
N PRO A 50 -46.85 46.25 23.90
CA PRO A 50 -45.91 45.89 24.94
C PRO A 50 -45.39 44.49 24.63
N VAL A 51 -44.07 44.37 24.47
CA VAL A 51 -43.43 43.06 24.48
C VAL A 51 -43.64 42.55 25.90
N THR A 52 -44.55 41.58 26.05
CA THR A 52 -44.79 40.90 27.32
C THR A 52 -43.44 40.43 27.85
N ALA A 53 -43.11 40.85 29.07
CA ALA A 53 -41.98 40.27 29.78
C ALA A 53 -42.20 38.74 29.83
N VAL A 54 -41.13 37.97 29.64
CA VAL A 54 -41.15 36.49 29.56
C VAL A 54 -41.75 35.85 30.84
N ASP A 55 -41.91 36.62 31.91
CA ASP A 55 -42.46 36.20 33.21
C ASP A 55 -44.00 36.04 33.26
N GLU A 56 -44.77 36.44 32.24
CA GLU A 56 -46.25 36.38 32.26
C GLU A 56 -46.89 35.29 31.38
N LEU A 57 -46.10 34.52 30.62
CA LEU A 57 -46.63 33.38 29.88
C LEU A 57 -46.64 32.13 30.79
N PRO A 58 -47.78 31.44 31.00
CA PRO A 58 -47.79 30.20 31.74
C PRO A 58 -46.86 29.21 31.04
N VAL A 59 -45.88 28.65 31.77
CA VAL A 59 -44.80 27.78 31.24
C VAL A 59 -45.32 26.68 30.29
N ARG A 60 -46.54 26.18 30.51
CA ARG A 60 -47.21 25.22 29.61
C ARG A 60 -47.47 25.77 28.20
N GLU A 61 -47.96 27.00 28.07
CA GLU A 61 -48.18 27.63 26.75
C GLU A 61 -46.87 27.83 25.98
N VAL A 62 -45.77 28.07 26.70
CA VAL A 62 -44.44 28.15 26.10
C VAL A 62 -43.99 26.78 25.59
N LEU A 63 -44.15 25.73 26.41
CA LEU A 63 -43.76 24.36 26.05
C LEU A 63 -44.62 23.75 24.93
N ASP A 64 -45.90 24.14 24.82
CA ASP A 64 -46.80 23.70 23.75
C ASP A 64 -46.42 24.26 22.39
N ARG A 65 -45.83 25.46 22.34
CA ARG A 65 -45.36 26.10 21.10
C ARG A 65 -43.99 25.60 20.63
N VAL A 66 -43.30 24.80 21.42
CA VAL A 66 -41.98 24.27 21.06
C VAL A 66 -42.14 23.20 19.98
N PRO A 67 -41.49 23.32 18.80
CA PRO A 67 -41.58 22.35 17.71
C PRO A 67 -40.67 21.13 17.97
N ALA A 68 -40.73 20.58 19.18
CA ALA A 68 -39.99 19.41 19.62
C ALA A 68 -40.84 18.64 20.64
N LEU A 69 -40.56 17.35 20.81
CA LEU A 69 -41.24 16.51 21.78
C LEU A 69 -40.85 16.95 23.18
N VAL A 70 -41.83 17.33 24.01
CA VAL A 70 -41.60 17.70 25.41
C VAL A 70 -42.43 16.81 26.30
N ALA A 71 -41.80 16.20 27.31
CA ALA A 71 -42.46 15.55 28.42
C ALA A 71 -41.81 15.98 29.74
N LEU A 72 -42.61 16.13 30.79
CA LEU A 72 -42.13 16.44 32.14
C LEU A 72 -42.52 15.32 33.08
N VAL A 73 -41.56 14.81 33.84
CA VAL A 73 -41.78 13.76 34.85
C VAL A 73 -41.30 14.22 36.22
N HIS A 74 -41.96 13.79 37.29
CA HIS A 74 -41.65 14.21 38.66
C HIS A 74 -41.45 13.05 39.64
N GLY A 75 -40.61 13.28 40.64
CA GLY A 75 -40.39 12.37 41.77
C GLY A 75 -39.56 11.13 41.42
N PRO A 76 -39.29 10.26 42.41
CA PRO A 76 -38.42 9.10 42.24
C PRO A 76 -38.99 8.03 41.28
N ASP A 77 -40.31 8.01 41.09
CA ASP A 77 -40.99 7.08 40.18
C ASP A 77 -41.19 7.66 38.76
N HIS A 78 -40.64 8.85 38.47
CA HIS A 78 -40.80 9.58 37.20
C HIS A 78 -42.26 9.64 36.72
N ARG A 79 -43.18 10.10 37.56
CA ARG A 79 -44.59 10.18 37.17
C ARG A 79 -44.83 11.27 36.15
N LEU A 80 -45.59 10.98 35.10
CA LEU A 80 -45.85 11.88 33.98
C LEU A 80 -46.71 13.07 34.44
N ALA A 81 -46.16 14.28 34.31
CA ALA A 81 -46.83 15.52 34.72
C ALA A 81 -47.41 16.28 33.52
N TYR A 82 -46.75 16.18 32.37
CA TYR A 82 -47.10 16.94 31.16
C TYR A 82 -46.44 16.33 29.92
N VAL A 83 -47.14 16.42 28.79
CA VAL A 83 -46.64 16.21 27.43
C VAL A 83 -47.20 17.30 26.54
N ASN A 84 -46.43 17.78 25.56
CA ASN A 84 -46.92 18.80 24.62
C ASN A 84 -47.67 18.20 23.43
N GLU A 85 -48.28 19.07 22.61
CA GLU A 85 -48.99 18.65 21.40
C GLU A 85 -48.10 17.87 20.43
N ALA A 86 -46.83 18.27 20.27
CA ALA A 86 -45.87 17.57 19.42
C ALA A 86 -45.64 16.12 19.90
N TYR A 87 -45.53 15.91 21.21
CA TYR A 87 -45.40 14.58 21.81
C TYR A 87 -46.65 13.74 21.56
N THR A 88 -47.82 14.34 21.75
CA THR A 88 -49.11 13.69 21.53
C THR A 88 -49.32 13.33 20.06
N ALA A 89 -48.87 14.16 19.13
CA ALA A 89 -48.95 13.89 17.69
C ALA A 89 -48.05 12.73 17.26
N ALA A 90 -46.88 12.56 17.88
CA ALA A 90 -45.94 11.49 17.54
C ALA A 90 -46.30 10.14 18.18
N PHE A 91 -46.71 10.14 19.46
CA PHE A 91 -46.88 8.90 20.24
C PHE A 91 -48.30 8.66 20.77
N GLY A 92 -49.22 9.58 20.51
CA GLY A 92 -50.61 9.52 20.98
C GLY A 92 -50.83 10.16 22.35
N VAL A 93 -52.10 10.24 22.76
CA VAL A 93 -52.51 10.86 24.04
C VAL A 93 -52.00 10.02 25.23
N ARG A 94 -51.48 10.68 26.27
CA ARG A 94 -50.88 10.04 27.46
C ARG A 94 -51.59 10.45 28.76
N PRO A 95 -51.94 9.50 29.65
CA PRO A 95 -52.53 9.82 30.95
C PRO A 95 -51.48 10.41 31.90
N CYS A 96 -51.77 11.57 32.49
CA CYS A 96 -50.92 12.18 33.52
C CYS A 96 -51.11 11.48 34.88
N GLY A 97 -50.05 11.41 35.70
CA GLY A 97 -50.04 10.84 37.05
C GLY A 97 -49.51 9.40 37.14
N GLU A 98 -49.45 8.70 36.02
CA GLU A 98 -48.89 7.34 35.92
C GLU A 98 -47.35 7.34 35.85
N PRO A 99 -46.66 6.27 36.27
CA PRO A 99 -45.22 6.14 36.11
C PRO A 99 -44.82 6.23 34.63
N ALA A 100 -43.74 6.96 34.31
CA ALA A 100 -43.29 7.12 32.92
C ALA A 100 -42.99 5.78 32.22
N SER A 101 -42.60 4.74 32.97
CA SER A 101 -42.40 3.38 32.42
C SER A 101 -43.67 2.73 31.87
N GLU A 102 -44.84 3.17 32.32
CA GLU A 102 -46.15 2.68 31.90
C GLU A 102 -46.81 3.65 30.92
N ALA A 103 -46.77 4.96 31.24
CA ALA A 103 -47.38 6.00 30.42
C ALA A 103 -46.62 6.27 29.11
N LEU A 104 -45.29 6.06 29.09
CA LEU A 104 -44.42 6.37 27.96
C LEU A 104 -43.59 5.12 27.56
N PRO A 105 -44.21 4.10 26.93
CA PRO A 105 -43.53 2.85 26.59
C PRO A 105 -42.28 3.06 25.71
N GLU A 106 -42.27 4.07 24.84
CA GLU A 106 -41.12 4.49 24.04
C GLU A 106 -39.89 4.84 24.87
N LEU A 107 -40.06 5.42 26.06
CA LEU A 107 -38.91 5.74 26.93
C LEU A 107 -38.27 4.46 27.48
N ARG A 108 -39.04 3.42 27.71
CA ARG A 108 -38.52 2.11 28.11
C ARG A 108 -37.83 1.43 26.94
N ASP A 109 -38.49 1.38 25.79
CA ASP A 109 -38.01 0.64 24.62
C ASP A 109 -36.72 1.26 24.04
N LEU A 110 -36.56 2.58 24.18
CA LEU A 110 -35.35 3.31 23.80
C LEU A 110 -34.27 3.33 24.90
N GLY A 111 -34.54 2.75 26.07
CA GLY A 111 -33.59 2.70 27.20
C GLY A 111 -33.34 4.06 27.88
N LEU A 112 -34.33 4.95 27.88
CA LEU A 112 -34.25 6.28 28.51
C LEU A 112 -34.49 6.25 30.03
N MET A 113 -35.16 5.22 30.57
CA MET A 113 -35.44 5.12 32.02
C MET A 113 -34.20 5.25 32.91
N PRO A 114 -33.07 4.56 32.65
CA PRO A 114 -31.85 4.74 33.45
C PRO A 114 -31.24 6.14 33.32
N LEU A 115 -31.45 6.83 32.19
CA LEU A 115 -30.96 8.19 31.96
C LEU A 115 -31.77 9.21 32.77
N LEU A 116 -33.07 8.99 32.96
CA LEU A 116 -33.91 9.79 33.85
C LEU A 116 -33.43 9.68 35.30
N ASP A 117 -33.19 8.45 35.78
CA ASP A 117 -32.65 8.20 37.12
C ASP A 117 -31.28 8.86 37.32
N GLN A 118 -30.41 8.77 36.32
CA GLN A 118 -29.09 9.39 36.36
C GLN A 118 -29.18 10.92 36.32
N ALA A 119 -30.05 11.50 35.50
CA ALA A 119 -30.24 12.94 35.42
C ALA A 119 -30.73 13.50 36.76
N LEU A 120 -31.72 12.83 37.37
CA LEU A 120 -32.29 13.20 38.67
C LEU A 120 -31.26 13.07 39.80
N ARG A 121 -30.50 11.96 39.86
CA ARG A 121 -29.48 11.75 40.91
C ARG A 121 -28.25 12.65 40.77
N SER A 122 -27.80 12.88 39.55
CA SER A 122 -26.55 13.62 39.31
C SER A 122 -26.74 15.12 39.15
N GLY A 123 -27.98 15.59 38.98
CA GLY A 123 -28.28 17.01 38.72
C GLY A 123 -27.69 17.51 37.39
N LYS A 124 -27.25 16.61 36.50
CA LYS A 124 -26.65 16.94 35.21
C LYS A 124 -27.50 16.41 34.06
N PRO A 125 -27.62 17.15 32.94
CA PRO A 125 -28.32 16.68 31.76
C PRO A 125 -27.71 15.39 31.19
N ARG A 126 -28.56 14.53 30.62
CA ARG A 126 -28.17 13.30 29.92
C ARG A 126 -28.77 13.28 28.52
N THR A 127 -27.96 12.96 27.51
CA THR A 127 -28.41 12.96 26.11
C THR A 127 -28.21 11.60 25.47
N LEU A 128 -29.25 11.13 24.78
CA LEU A 128 -29.24 9.95 23.95
C LEU A 128 -29.43 10.38 22.49
N LYS A 129 -28.38 10.23 21.66
CA LYS A 129 -28.34 10.74 20.29
C LYS A 129 -28.90 9.74 19.28
N SER A 130 -29.65 10.24 18.29
CA SER A 130 -30.02 9.54 17.06
C SER A 130 -30.57 8.13 17.30
N ARG A 131 -31.64 8.02 18.09
CA ARG A 131 -32.34 6.75 18.34
C ARG A 131 -33.59 6.65 17.51
N LYS A 132 -33.74 5.54 16.79
CA LYS A 132 -34.91 5.23 15.99
C LYS A 132 -36.05 4.80 16.92
N ALA A 133 -37.12 5.58 16.94
CA ALA A 133 -38.32 5.32 17.72
C ALA A 133 -39.29 4.39 16.95
N PRO A 134 -40.30 3.82 17.63
CA PRO A 134 -41.26 2.89 17.03
C PRO A 134 -42.11 3.48 15.89
N ASP A 135 -42.26 4.81 15.86
CA ASP A 135 -42.92 5.57 14.79
C ASP A 135 -42.08 5.65 13.49
N GLY A 136 -40.87 5.09 13.51
CA GLY A 136 -39.93 5.06 12.40
C GLY A 136 -38.97 6.24 12.32
N ARG A 137 -39.19 7.29 13.12
CA ARG A 137 -38.37 8.52 13.14
C ARG A 137 -37.16 8.37 14.06
N SER A 138 -36.13 9.18 13.83
CA SER A 138 -34.95 9.21 14.71
C SER A 138 -34.96 10.47 15.56
N TYR A 139 -34.81 10.30 16.88
CA TYR A 139 -34.85 11.40 17.83
C TYR A 139 -33.55 11.50 18.63
N THR A 140 -33.17 12.72 19.00
CA THR A 140 -32.16 12.97 20.04
C THR A 140 -32.86 13.42 21.31
N PHE A 141 -32.85 12.57 22.32
CA PHE A 141 -33.49 12.84 23.61
C PHE A 141 -32.48 13.48 24.57
N THR A 142 -32.89 14.53 25.26
CA THR A 142 -32.14 15.15 26.36
C THR A 142 -33.02 15.17 27.59
N CYS A 143 -32.53 14.57 28.66
CA CYS A 143 -33.13 14.54 29.98
C CYS A 143 -32.42 15.57 30.84
N THR A 144 -33.08 16.69 31.11
CA THR A 144 -32.55 17.82 31.88
C THR A 144 -33.25 17.88 33.23
N PRO A 145 -32.52 17.85 34.36
CA PRO A 145 -33.15 18.01 35.67
C PRO A 145 -33.77 19.42 35.79
N ALA A 146 -34.99 19.48 36.33
CA ALA A 146 -35.72 20.71 36.61
C ALA A 146 -36.03 20.78 38.11
N ALA A 147 -35.90 21.98 38.67
CA ALA A 147 -36.25 22.24 40.06
C ALA A 147 -37.72 22.64 40.18
N GLU A 148 -38.44 22.06 41.15
CA GLU A 148 -39.76 22.52 41.57
C GLU A 148 -39.70 23.04 43.02
N ASP A 149 -40.54 24.03 43.33
CA ASP A 149 -40.69 24.64 44.67
C ASP A 149 -41.16 23.64 45.75
N ASN A 150 -41.69 22.48 45.37
CA ASN A 150 -42.27 21.48 46.28
C ASN A 150 -41.29 20.38 46.76
N GLY A 151 -39.99 20.51 46.51
CA GLY A 151 -38.96 19.59 47.03
C GLY A 151 -38.92 18.19 46.39
N LYS A 152 -39.73 17.94 45.36
CA LYS A 152 -39.65 16.74 44.50
C LYS A 152 -38.86 17.12 43.24
N GLY A 153 -37.75 16.44 42.97
CA GLY A 153 -36.98 16.69 41.74
C GLY A 153 -37.78 16.29 40.50
N ALA A 154 -37.68 17.09 39.43
CA ALA A 154 -38.32 16.84 38.15
C ALA A 154 -37.27 16.63 37.04
N VAL A 155 -37.67 15.99 35.95
CA VAL A 155 -36.84 15.83 34.74
C VAL A 155 -37.64 16.24 33.53
N LEU A 156 -37.14 17.24 32.80
CA LEU A 156 -37.63 17.64 31.50
C LEU A 156 -37.00 16.75 30.43
N ILE A 157 -37.85 16.07 29.67
CA ILE A 157 -37.48 15.26 28.51
C ILE A 157 -37.77 16.09 27.29
N PHE A 158 -36.73 16.38 26.54
CA PHE A 158 -36.81 17.14 25.29
C PHE A 158 -36.26 16.26 24.16
N ALA A 159 -37.01 16.10 23.07
CA ALA A 159 -36.52 15.33 21.92
C ALA A 159 -36.77 16.03 20.59
N THR A 160 -35.71 16.13 19.79
CA THR A 160 -35.74 16.72 18.45
C THR A 160 -35.76 15.64 17.39
N ASP A 161 -36.63 15.80 16.39
CA ASP A 161 -36.64 14.97 15.19
C ASP A 161 -35.35 15.24 14.40
N VAL A 162 -34.51 14.22 14.31
CA VAL A 162 -33.25 14.23 13.56
C VAL A 162 -33.28 13.18 12.45
N THR A 163 -34.47 12.77 11.99
CA THR A 163 -34.63 11.71 10.98
C THR A 163 -33.86 12.02 9.71
N ASP A 164 -34.05 13.20 9.12
CA ASP A 164 -33.35 13.61 7.89
C ASP A 164 -31.83 13.60 8.07
N HIS A 165 -31.34 14.09 9.23
CA HIS A 165 -29.92 14.13 9.53
C HIS A 165 -29.34 12.73 9.77
N ALA A 166 -30.06 11.87 10.48
CA ALA A 166 -29.67 10.49 10.76
C ALA A 166 -29.64 9.65 9.48
N GLU A 167 -30.65 9.80 8.62
CA GLU A 167 -30.70 9.13 7.32
C GLU A 167 -29.63 9.64 6.37
N ALA A 168 -29.40 10.95 6.28
CA ALA A 168 -28.34 11.51 5.46
C ALA A 168 -26.95 11.02 5.93
N ALA A 169 -26.71 11.00 7.24
CA ALA A 169 -25.47 10.47 7.82
C ALA A 169 -25.30 8.98 7.52
N GLU A 170 -26.37 8.19 7.58
CA GLU A 170 -26.31 6.75 7.29
C GLU A 170 -26.10 6.46 5.81
N ARG A 171 -26.74 7.22 4.92
CA ARG A 171 -26.50 7.15 3.47
C ARG A 171 -25.05 7.51 3.14
N LEU A 172 -24.50 8.54 3.77
CA LEU A 172 -23.10 8.93 3.62
C LEU A 172 -22.17 7.79 4.07
N ARG A 173 -22.33 7.27 5.29
CA ARG A 173 -21.52 6.15 5.80
C ARG A 173 -21.61 4.91 4.92
N THR A 174 -22.80 4.58 4.43
CA THR A 174 -22.99 3.43 3.54
C THR A 174 -22.31 3.66 2.19
N SER A 175 -22.41 4.86 1.63
CA SER A 175 -21.73 5.25 0.39
C SER A 175 -20.21 5.17 0.55
N GLU A 176 -19.66 5.77 1.61
CA GLU A 176 -18.23 5.75 1.93
C GLU A 176 -17.71 4.32 2.10
N ARG A 177 -18.45 3.47 2.84
CA ARG A 177 -18.10 2.06 2.99
C ARG A 177 -18.06 1.33 1.65
N ARG A 178 -19.07 1.51 0.80
CA ARG A 178 -19.10 0.89 -0.54
C ARG A 178 -17.96 1.37 -1.43
N GLN A 179 -17.67 2.67 -1.41
CA GLN A 179 -16.54 3.22 -2.14
C GLN A 179 -15.22 2.62 -1.65
N ARG A 180 -15.04 2.51 -0.32
CA ARG A 180 -13.85 1.90 0.29
C ARG A 180 -13.70 0.42 -0.07
N GLU A 181 -14.77 -0.34 0.02
CA GLU A 181 -14.79 -1.76 -0.40
C GLU A 181 -14.42 -1.91 -1.89
N THR A 182 -14.93 -1.03 -2.74
CA THR A 182 -14.61 -1.03 -4.18
C THR A 182 -13.14 -0.69 -4.44
N ALA A 183 -12.62 0.34 -3.76
CA ALA A 183 -11.22 0.76 -3.86
C ALA A 183 -10.26 -0.36 -3.44
N VAL A 184 -10.48 -0.97 -2.27
CA VAL A 184 -9.68 -2.10 -1.77
C VAL A 184 -9.76 -3.30 -2.71
N THR A 185 -10.93 -3.58 -3.27
CA THR A 185 -11.11 -4.69 -4.24
C THR A 185 -10.32 -4.42 -5.53
N LEU A 186 -10.40 -3.20 -6.08
CA LEU A 186 -9.65 -2.81 -7.26
C LEU A 186 -8.14 -2.91 -7.00
N GLN A 187 -7.67 -2.39 -5.87
CA GLN A 187 -6.27 -2.44 -5.46
C GLN A 187 -5.73 -3.87 -5.35
N ARG A 188 -6.47 -4.77 -4.69
CA ARG A 188 -6.12 -6.20 -4.59
C ARG A 188 -6.11 -6.91 -5.94
N SER A 189 -6.88 -6.43 -6.92
CA SER A 189 -6.84 -6.97 -8.29
C SER A 189 -5.64 -6.47 -9.09
N LEU A 190 -5.09 -5.31 -8.73
CA LEU A 190 -3.94 -4.68 -9.37
C LEU A 190 -2.59 -5.14 -8.80
N LEU A 191 -2.54 -5.70 -7.59
CA LEU A 191 -1.35 -6.30 -7.00
C LEU A 191 -1.25 -7.82 -7.32
N PRO A 192 -0.07 -8.45 -7.16
CA PRO A 192 0.05 -9.89 -7.27
C PRO A 192 -0.84 -10.60 -6.23
N GLN A 193 -1.74 -11.48 -6.69
CA GLN A 193 -2.58 -12.30 -5.81
C GLN A 193 -1.76 -13.41 -5.12
N GLU A 194 -0.82 -13.98 -5.87
CA GLU A 194 0.16 -14.95 -5.41
C GLU A 194 1.54 -14.46 -5.86
N LEU A 195 2.51 -14.54 -4.97
CA LEU A 195 3.91 -14.27 -5.30
C LEU A 195 4.51 -15.49 -6.00
N GLU A 196 5.33 -15.26 -7.01
CA GLU A 196 6.16 -16.33 -7.54
C GLU A 196 7.11 -16.82 -6.45
N GLU A 197 7.31 -18.13 -6.36
CA GLU A 197 8.21 -18.78 -5.40
C GLU A 197 9.49 -19.24 -6.14
N PRO A 198 10.58 -18.46 -6.10
CA PRO A 198 11.83 -18.87 -6.71
C PRO A 198 12.46 -20.02 -5.94
N ASP A 199 13.14 -20.91 -6.66
CA ASP A 199 13.78 -22.09 -6.06
C ASP A 199 14.79 -21.70 -4.96
N ASP A 200 15.53 -20.61 -5.18
CA ASP A 200 16.66 -20.19 -4.33
C ASP A 200 16.30 -19.20 -3.22
N LEU A 201 15.12 -18.58 -3.27
CA LEU A 201 14.71 -17.53 -2.33
C LEU A 201 13.46 -17.92 -1.53
N ARG A 202 13.35 -17.36 -0.34
CA ARG A 202 12.08 -17.30 0.40
C ARG A 202 11.61 -15.86 0.41
N ILE A 203 10.36 -15.63 0.05
CA ILE A 203 9.83 -14.28 -0.15
C ILE A 203 8.53 -14.12 0.61
N ALA A 204 8.30 -12.93 1.16
CA ALA A 204 6.99 -12.48 1.62
C ALA A 204 6.80 -11.03 1.24
N ALA A 205 5.55 -10.64 1.01
CA ALA A 205 5.18 -9.24 0.86
C ALA A 205 4.03 -8.91 1.81
N THR A 206 4.00 -7.68 2.28
CA THR A 206 2.89 -7.16 3.07
C THR A 206 2.50 -5.82 2.51
N TYR A 207 1.19 -5.66 2.32
CA TYR A 207 0.58 -4.45 1.82
C TYR A 207 -0.48 -3.98 2.81
N GLN A 208 -0.36 -2.73 3.26
CA GLN A 208 -1.34 -2.10 4.12
C GLN A 208 -1.83 -0.81 3.44
N PRO A 209 -3.12 -0.73 3.06
CA PRO A 209 -3.64 0.46 2.40
C PRO A 209 -3.69 1.64 3.37
N GLY A 210 -3.37 2.83 2.87
CA GLY A 210 -3.39 4.09 3.59
C GLY A 210 -4.79 4.70 3.70
N GLY A 211 -5.03 5.39 4.81
CA GLY A 211 -6.15 6.29 5.03
C GLY A 211 -7.50 5.65 5.35
N THR A 212 -8.42 6.51 5.83
CA THR A 212 -9.84 6.17 6.04
C THR A 212 -10.70 6.41 4.80
N GLU A 213 -10.21 7.23 3.86
CA GLU A 213 -10.89 7.56 2.61
C GLU A 213 -10.74 6.44 1.57
N ALA A 214 -11.74 6.28 0.71
CA ALA A 214 -11.81 5.27 -0.34
C ALA A 214 -10.82 5.49 -1.51
N ALA A 215 -9.60 5.93 -1.22
CA ALA A 215 -8.56 6.12 -2.20
C ALA A 215 -7.80 4.80 -2.43
N VAL A 216 -7.52 4.50 -3.69
CA VAL A 216 -6.65 3.39 -4.09
C VAL A 216 -5.21 3.88 -4.08
N GLY A 217 -4.31 3.08 -3.53
CA GLY A 217 -2.91 3.44 -3.41
C GLY A 217 -2.09 3.41 -4.70
N GLY A 218 -0.98 4.14 -4.66
CA GLY A 218 0.04 4.21 -5.72
C GLY A 218 1.08 3.10 -5.62
N ASP A 219 1.31 2.56 -4.41
CA ASP A 219 2.30 1.52 -4.13
C ASP A 219 2.05 0.19 -4.86
N TRP A 220 3.12 -0.40 -5.39
CA TRP A 220 3.10 -1.76 -5.94
C TRP A 220 4.41 -2.50 -5.73
N TYR A 221 4.31 -3.83 -5.81
CA TYR A 221 5.47 -4.72 -5.88
C TYR A 221 5.22 -5.86 -6.87
N ASP A 222 6.30 -6.49 -7.34
CA ASP A 222 6.22 -7.73 -8.11
C ASP A 222 7.48 -8.59 -7.92
N VAL A 223 7.31 -9.90 -8.12
CA VAL A 223 8.37 -10.91 -8.10
C VAL A 223 8.25 -11.71 -9.39
N ILE A 224 9.32 -11.70 -10.19
CA ILE A 224 9.31 -12.26 -11.54
C ILE A 224 10.48 -13.22 -11.68
N THR A 225 10.18 -14.50 -11.95
CA THR A 225 11.21 -15.49 -12.29
C THR A 225 11.79 -15.18 -13.66
N LEU A 226 13.12 -15.04 -13.70
CA LEU A 226 13.90 -14.82 -14.90
C LEU A 226 14.56 -16.12 -15.35
N GLY A 227 15.07 -16.10 -16.58
CA GLY A 227 15.82 -17.21 -17.14
C GLY A 227 17.13 -17.53 -16.40
N GLY A 228 17.47 -18.83 -16.33
CA GLY A 228 18.68 -19.31 -15.64
C GLY A 228 18.50 -19.39 -14.13
N GLY A 229 17.26 -19.45 -13.67
CA GLY A 229 16.87 -19.42 -12.25
C GLY A 229 17.26 -18.15 -11.51
N ARG A 230 17.32 -17.02 -12.22
CA ARG A 230 17.44 -15.67 -11.62
C ARG A 230 16.05 -15.16 -11.23
N THR A 231 15.99 -14.09 -10.43
CA THR A 231 14.71 -13.50 -10.00
C THR A 231 14.80 -11.98 -10.03
N ALA A 232 13.81 -11.33 -10.64
CA ALA A 232 13.60 -9.90 -10.55
C ALA A 232 12.63 -9.57 -9.42
N LEU A 233 12.95 -8.50 -8.70
CA LEU A 233 12.23 -7.95 -7.56
C LEU A 233 11.95 -6.50 -7.87
N VAL A 234 10.71 -6.09 -7.68
CA VAL A 234 10.27 -4.74 -8.04
C VAL A 234 9.43 -4.20 -6.91
N ILE A 235 9.68 -2.95 -6.54
CA ILE A 235 8.76 -2.16 -5.74
C ILE A 235 8.77 -0.73 -6.28
N GLY A 236 7.64 -0.06 -6.17
CA GLY A 236 7.53 1.34 -6.57
C GLY A 236 6.29 1.99 -5.98
N ASP A 237 6.22 3.29 -6.16
CA ASP A 237 5.10 4.12 -5.74
C ASP A 237 4.79 5.18 -6.82
N VAL A 238 3.51 5.35 -7.14
CA VAL A 238 3.03 6.38 -8.07
C VAL A 238 2.53 7.57 -7.26
N MET A 239 3.09 8.75 -7.54
CA MET A 239 2.73 9.98 -6.85
C MET A 239 1.22 10.24 -6.88
N GLY A 240 0.67 10.44 -5.69
CA GLY A 240 -0.74 10.75 -5.48
C GLY A 240 -1.57 9.51 -5.16
N ARG A 241 -2.89 9.68 -5.15
CA ARG A 241 -3.82 8.63 -4.71
C ARG A 241 -5.10 8.60 -5.52
N GLY A 242 -5.82 7.49 -5.43
CA GLY A 242 -7.10 7.27 -6.09
C GLY A 242 -6.96 6.55 -7.44
N VAL A 243 -8.08 6.49 -8.16
CA VAL A 243 -8.23 5.66 -9.37
C VAL A 243 -7.19 5.98 -10.46
N ARG A 244 -6.75 7.24 -10.58
CA ARG A 244 -5.75 7.64 -11.57
C ARG A 244 -4.37 7.06 -11.26
N ALA A 245 -3.88 7.23 -10.02
CA ALA A 245 -2.61 6.65 -9.58
C ALA A 245 -2.62 5.12 -9.71
N ALA A 246 -3.73 4.48 -9.32
CA ALA A 246 -3.92 3.04 -9.47
C ALA A 246 -3.86 2.56 -10.94
N ALA A 247 -4.41 3.34 -11.88
CA ALA A 247 -4.37 2.99 -13.30
C ALA A 247 -2.92 3.03 -13.84
N VAL A 248 -2.16 4.08 -13.51
CA VAL A 248 -0.75 4.21 -13.92
C VAL A 248 0.11 3.15 -13.26
N MET A 249 -0.10 2.87 -11.97
CA MET A 249 0.55 1.76 -11.27
C MET A 249 0.31 0.43 -11.99
N GLY A 250 -0.94 0.10 -12.34
CA GLY A 250 -1.28 -1.13 -13.05
C GLY A 250 -0.60 -1.24 -14.43
N GLN A 251 -0.49 -0.12 -15.15
CA GLN A 251 0.22 -0.06 -16.43
C GLN A 251 1.73 -0.25 -16.25
N LEU A 252 2.36 0.45 -15.30
CA LEU A 252 3.79 0.31 -14.99
C LEU A 252 4.13 -1.11 -14.54
N ARG A 253 3.36 -1.70 -13.63
CA ARG A 253 3.54 -3.10 -13.20
C ARG A 253 3.45 -4.07 -14.37
N THR A 254 2.47 -3.88 -15.26
CA THR A 254 2.32 -4.74 -16.46
C THR A 254 3.51 -4.58 -17.40
N ALA A 255 3.98 -3.35 -17.61
CA ALA A 255 5.13 -3.06 -18.45
C ALA A 255 6.42 -3.64 -17.90
N VAL A 256 6.68 -3.50 -16.59
CA VAL A 256 7.79 -4.14 -15.89
C VAL A 256 7.83 -5.64 -16.18
N ARG A 257 6.69 -6.33 -16.06
CA ARG A 257 6.59 -7.77 -16.30
C ARG A 257 6.84 -8.14 -17.77
N ALA A 258 6.48 -7.27 -18.71
CA ALA A 258 6.80 -7.44 -20.12
C ALA A 258 8.29 -7.21 -20.40
N TYR A 259 8.88 -6.12 -19.90
CA TYR A 259 10.29 -5.76 -20.10
C TYR A 259 11.24 -6.72 -19.40
N ALA A 260 10.86 -7.29 -18.25
CA ALA A 260 11.64 -8.33 -17.57
C ALA A 260 11.95 -9.54 -18.47
N ARG A 261 11.09 -9.83 -19.46
CA ARG A 261 11.31 -10.92 -20.43
C ARG A 261 12.42 -10.62 -21.44
N LEU A 262 12.80 -9.35 -21.59
CA LEU A 262 13.91 -8.93 -22.43
C LEU A 262 15.26 -9.23 -21.77
N ASP A 263 15.26 -9.51 -20.46
CA ASP A 263 16.45 -9.88 -19.69
C ASP A 263 17.59 -8.86 -19.81
N LEU A 264 17.19 -7.58 -19.81
CA LEU A 264 18.09 -6.43 -19.88
C LEU A 264 18.65 -6.09 -18.48
N PRO A 265 19.80 -5.39 -18.42
CA PRO A 265 20.30 -4.82 -17.18
C PRO A 265 19.24 -3.92 -16.48
N PRO A 266 19.24 -3.84 -15.13
CA PRO A 266 18.24 -3.07 -14.39
C PRO A 266 18.06 -1.61 -14.84
N HIS A 267 19.15 -0.92 -15.19
CA HIS A 267 19.09 0.47 -15.62
C HIS A 267 18.41 0.65 -16.98
N GLU A 268 18.55 -0.31 -17.91
CA GLU A 268 17.85 -0.27 -19.19
C GLU A 268 16.35 -0.53 -19.01
N ILE A 269 15.97 -1.42 -18.08
CA ILE A 269 14.56 -1.62 -17.71
C ILE A 269 13.96 -0.33 -17.17
N LEU A 270 14.64 0.36 -16.25
CA LEU A 270 14.17 1.66 -15.76
C LEU A 270 14.11 2.71 -16.87
N GLN A 271 15.05 2.71 -17.81
CA GLN A 271 15.03 3.63 -18.95
C GLN A 271 13.79 3.43 -19.85
N LEU A 272 13.39 2.18 -20.08
CA LEU A 272 12.15 1.86 -20.81
C LEU A 272 10.92 2.29 -20.03
N LEU A 273 10.91 2.10 -18.71
CA LEU A 273 9.81 2.51 -17.84
C LEU A 273 9.69 4.03 -17.73
N ASP A 274 10.79 4.77 -17.71
CA ASP A 274 10.80 6.24 -17.69
C ASP A 274 10.14 6.81 -18.96
N GLY A 275 10.50 6.26 -20.13
CA GLY A 275 9.87 6.61 -21.41
C GLY A 275 8.37 6.32 -21.41
N LEU A 276 7.96 5.14 -20.92
CA LEU A 276 6.55 4.78 -20.83
C LEU A 276 5.78 5.66 -19.84
N ALA A 277 6.35 5.96 -18.66
CA ALA A 277 5.72 6.81 -17.67
C ALA A 277 5.41 8.20 -18.24
N ALA A 278 6.36 8.78 -18.99
CA ALA A 278 6.18 10.05 -19.67
C ALA A 278 5.07 10.02 -20.75
N GLU A 279 4.85 8.87 -21.39
CA GLU A 279 3.76 8.68 -22.37
C GLU A 279 2.38 8.48 -21.72
N ILE A 280 2.32 7.79 -20.57
CA ILE A 280 1.06 7.48 -19.86
C ILE A 280 0.42 8.77 -19.32
N ASP A 281 1.17 9.54 -18.52
CA ASP A 281 0.71 10.81 -17.96
C ASP A 281 1.93 11.67 -17.61
N ALA A 282 2.18 12.71 -18.40
CA ALA A 282 3.31 13.62 -18.22
C ALA A 282 3.29 14.42 -16.90
N ASN A 283 2.16 14.39 -16.15
CA ASN A 283 2.06 15.04 -14.84
C ASN A 283 2.20 14.06 -13.68
N GLN A 284 2.25 12.75 -13.94
CA GLN A 284 2.50 11.75 -12.92
C GLN A 284 3.96 11.33 -12.92
N ILE A 285 4.46 11.14 -11.71
CA ILE A 285 5.81 10.71 -11.43
C ILE A 285 5.70 9.45 -10.60
N ALA A 286 6.60 8.49 -10.81
CA ALA A 286 6.64 7.27 -10.02
C ALA A 286 8.06 6.98 -9.54
N THR A 287 8.19 6.55 -8.29
CA THR A 287 9.43 5.96 -7.80
C THR A 287 9.44 4.47 -8.08
N CYS A 288 10.59 3.89 -8.39
CA CYS A 288 10.70 2.46 -8.64
C CYS A 288 12.12 1.96 -8.38
N VAL A 289 12.25 0.78 -7.79
CA VAL A 289 13.50 0.02 -7.78
C VAL A 289 13.27 -1.31 -8.50
N TYR A 290 14.21 -1.65 -9.37
CA TYR A 290 14.24 -2.94 -10.06
C TYR A 290 15.54 -3.64 -9.68
N ALA A 291 15.45 -4.79 -9.04
CA ALA A 291 16.60 -5.57 -8.58
C ALA A 291 16.56 -7.00 -9.13
N ILE A 292 17.71 -7.51 -9.55
CA ILE A 292 17.91 -8.88 -10.02
C ILE A 292 18.77 -9.61 -9.00
N HIS A 293 18.26 -10.73 -8.50
CA HIS A 293 19.06 -11.73 -7.81
C HIS A 293 19.59 -12.77 -8.79
N ASP A 294 20.91 -12.91 -8.86
CA ASP A 294 21.57 -14.05 -9.47
C ASP A 294 22.13 -14.98 -8.38
N PRO A 295 21.61 -16.22 -8.24
CA PRO A 295 22.09 -17.16 -7.22
C PRO A 295 23.56 -17.55 -7.42
N ASN A 296 24.14 -17.33 -8.60
CA ASN A 296 25.55 -17.61 -8.87
C ASN A 296 26.49 -16.49 -8.43
N GLU A 297 25.98 -15.28 -8.18
CA GLU A 297 26.80 -14.10 -7.92
C GLU A 297 26.75 -13.65 -6.44
N GLY A 298 25.78 -14.14 -5.66
CA GLY A 298 25.66 -13.82 -4.23
C GLY A 298 25.43 -12.34 -3.97
N ARG A 299 24.79 -11.64 -4.91
CA ARG A 299 24.50 -10.20 -4.86
C ARG A 299 23.14 -9.89 -5.50
N LEU A 300 22.60 -8.74 -5.16
CA LEU A 300 21.54 -8.08 -5.91
C LEU A 300 22.17 -7.04 -6.82
N VAL A 301 21.86 -7.08 -8.11
CA VAL A 301 22.15 -6.00 -9.05
C VAL A 301 20.87 -5.20 -9.23
N TYR A 302 20.89 -3.90 -8.95
CA TYR A 302 19.67 -3.10 -8.94
C TYR A 302 19.86 -1.78 -9.67
N ALA A 303 18.77 -1.13 -10.03
CA ALA A 303 18.72 0.28 -10.38
C ALA A 303 17.53 0.92 -9.64
N SER A 304 17.67 2.18 -9.26
CA SER A 304 16.61 2.95 -8.58
C SER A 304 16.28 4.23 -9.36
N ALA A 305 14.98 4.52 -9.47
CA ALA A 305 14.40 5.75 -9.98
C ALA A 305 13.73 6.47 -8.81
N GLY A 306 14.48 7.29 -8.08
CA GLY A 306 13.99 8.09 -6.95
C GLY A 306 13.47 7.31 -5.75
N HIS A 307 13.61 5.97 -5.73
CA HIS A 307 13.05 5.12 -4.69
C HIS A 307 14.00 4.92 -3.50
N LEU A 308 13.43 4.44 -2.39
CA LEU A 308 14.13 4.18 -1.14
C LEU A 308 15.20 3.09 -1.29
N PRO A 309 16.27 3.15 -0.47
CA PRO A 309 17.39 2.21 -0.56
C PRO A 309 16.97 0.79 -0.16
N ILE A 310 17.56 -0.20 -0.82
CA ILE A 310 17.44 -1.60 -0.40
C ILE A 310 18.25 -1.79 0.88
N LEU A 311 17.66 -2.42 1.90
CA LEU A 311 18.38 -2.81 3.12
C LEU A 311 18.67 -4.30 3.08
N VAL A 312 19.91 -4.71 3.38
CA VAL A 312 20.32 -6.11 3.47
C VAL A 312 20.90 -6.40 4.84
N ARG A 313 20.26 -7.31 5.57
CA ARG A 313 20.81 -7.91 6.78
C ARG A 313 21.66 -9.13 6.40
N ASP A 314 22.92 -9.15 6.80
CA ASP A 314 23.77 -10.33 6.67
C ASP A 314 23.43 -11.42 7.71
N ASP A 315 24.18 -12.53 7.69
CA ASP A 315 24.03 -13.63 8.64
C ASP A 315 24.40 -13.24 10.08
N ASN A 316 25.36 -12.31 10.25
CA ASN A 316 25.81 -11.76 11.53
C ASN A 316 24.84 -10.74 12.15
N GLY A 317 23.84 -10.28 11.39
CA GLY A 317 22.87 -9.25 11.81
C GLY A 317 23.30 -7.81 11.53
N THR A 318 24.40 -7.61 10.80
CA THR A 318 24.80 -6.32 10.25
C THR A 318 23.82 -5.94 9.15
N VAL A 319 23.35 -4.69 9.15
CA VAL A 319 22.51 -4.17 8.07
C VAL A 319 23.36 -3.27 7.17
N LEU A 320 23.34 -3.59 5.88
CA LEU A 320 23.94 -2.82 4.80
C LEU A 320 22.83 -2.07 4.07
N ARG A 321 23.06 -0.80 3.80
CA ARG A 321 22.21 0.02 2.94
C ARG A 321 22.82 0.02 1.54
N ALA A 322 21.99 -0.17 0.52
CA ALA A 322 22.45 -0.10 -0.86
C ALA A 322 22.92 1.32 -1.19
N ASP A 323 24.10 1.44 -1.81
CA ASP A 323 24.70 2.71 -2.18
C ASP A 323 23.84 3.48 -3.21
N GLU A 324 24.16 4.75 -3.49
CA GLU A 324 23.36 5.66 -4.33
C GLU A 324 23.75 5.64 -5.83
N PRO A 325 23.16 4.77 -6.68
CA PRO A 325 22.92 5.10 -8.07
C PRO A 325 21.42 5.38 -8.26
N THR A 326 20.87 6.25 -7.42
CA THR A 326 19.46 6.66 -7.53
C THR A 326 19.35 7.71 -8.63
N GLY A 327 18.80 7.32 -9.77
CA GLY A 327 18.35 8.26 -10.80
C GLY A 327 17.10 9.02 -10.33
N PRO A 328 16.64 10.02 -11.09
CA PRO A 328 15.40 10.71 -10.73
C PRO A 328 14.20 9.76 -10.82
N PRO A 329 13.06 10.12 -10.21
CA PRO A 329 11.81 9.39 -10.41
C PRO A 329 11.42 9.24 -11.90
N LEU A 330 10.69 8.17 -12.21
CA LEU A 330 10.16 7.89 -13.55
C LEU A 330 9.18 8.98 -14.00
N GLY A 331 9.18 9.29 -15.30
CA GLY A 331 8.33 10.31 -15.90
C GLY A 331 8.93 11.72 -15.85
N THR A 332 10.11 11.87 -15.23
CA THR A 332 10.83 13.16 -15.20
C THR A 332 11.63 13.41 -16.47
N GLY A 333 12.01 12.35 -17.20
CA GLY A 333 12.62 12.39 -18.52
C GLY A 333 14.05 12.95 -18.58
N GLY A 334 14.85 12.45 -19.54
CA GLY A 334 16.12 13.07 -19.93
C GLY A 334 17.35 12.69 -19.08
N TRP A 335 17.23 11.68 -18.21
CA TRP A 335 18.32 11.20 -17.36
C TRP A 335 18.63 9.73 -17.64
N MET A 336 19.91 9.38 -17.56
CA MET A 336 20.36 7.99 -17.64
C MET A 336 20.33 7.37 -16.24
N HIS A 337 19.65 6.24 -16.09
CA HIS A 337 19.74 5.42 -14.89
C HIS A 337 21.05 4.63 -14.85
N ALA A 338 21.53 4.31 -13.66
CA ALA A 338 22.71 3.49 -13.43
C ALA A 338 22.38 2.26 -12.59
N SER A 339 23.13 1.18 -12.77
CA SER A 339 23.00 -0.02 -11.94
C SER A 339 24.04 -0.02 -10.81
N GLY A 340 23.59 -0.39 -9.61
CA GLY A 340 24.42 -0.69 -8.45
C GLY A 340 24.40 -2.17 -8.11
N SER A 341 25.18 -2.56 -7.10
CA SER A 341 25.15 -3.91 -6.54
C SER A 341 25.31 -3.91 -5.03
N ILE A 342 24.57 -4.76 -4.35
CA ILE A 342 24.68 -5.00 -2.90
C ILE A 342 24.82 -6.50 -2.62
N PRO A 343 25.70 -6.93 -1.69
CA PRO A 343 25.84 -8.35 -1.35
C PRO A 343 24.53 -8.96 -0.86
N LEU A 344 24.25 -10.20 -1.26
CA LEU A 344 23.13 -11.01 -0.80
C LEU A 344 23.55 -12.49 -0.80
N GLY A 345 24.44 -12.81 0.13
CA GLY A 345 24.94 -14.17 0.32
C GLY A 345 23.91 -15.08 1.02
N PRO A 346 24.17 -16.39 1.05
CA PRO A 346 23.38 -17.32 1.85
C PRO A 346 23.29 -16.86 3.31
N GLY A 347 22.11 -16.96 3.92
CA GLY A 347 21.79 -16.45 5.26
C GLY A 347 21.30 -15.00 5.30
N SER A 348 21.45 -14.25 4.21
CA SER A 348 21.09 -12.83 4.18
C SER A 348 19.60 -12.60 3.93
N THR A 349 19.08 -11.46 4.39
CA THR A 349 17.70 -11.01 4.17
C THR A 349 17.69 -9.59 3.62
N ALA A 350 17.09 -9.37 2.46
CA ALA A 350 16.89 -8.04 1.91
C ALA A 350 15.45 -7.57 2.06
N VAL A 351 15.29 -6.25 2.20
CA VAL A 351 14.02 -5.56 2.37
C VAL A 351 13.94 -4.42 1.36
N LEU A 352 12.86 -4.43 0.59
CA LEU A 352 12.42 -3.37 -0.29
C LEU A 352 11.11 -2.81 0.29
N TYR A 353 10.95 -1.50 0.35
CA TYR A 353 9.83 -0.88 1.06
C TYR A 353 9.49 0.50 0.49
N THR A 354 8.23 0.91 0.63
CA THR A 354 7.75 2.25 0.26
C THR A 354 7.86 3.23 1.42
N ASP A 355 7.71 4.52 1.11
CA ASP A 355 7.87 5.62 2.07
C ASP A 355 6.85 5.59 3.19
N GLY A 356 5.63 5.10 2.97
CA GLY A 356 4.66 4.92 4.05
C GLY A 356 5.16 4.04 5.21
N LEU A 357 6.21 3.22 5.05
CA LEU A 357 6.82 2.48 6.16
C LEU A 357 7.70 3.36 7.07
N VAL A 358 8.31 4.41 6.52
CA VAL A 358 9.36 5.20 7.19
C VAL A 358 9.01 6.67 7.34
N GLU A 359 8.09 7.19 6.55
CA GLU A 359 7.64 8.57 6.57
C GLU A 359 6.62 8.79 7.68
N ARG A 360 6.86 9.82 8.49
CA ARG A 360 5.97 10.29 9.54
C ARG A 360 5.90 11.80 9.46
N ARG A 361 4.74 12.38 9.80
CA ARG A 361 4.50 13.83 9.74
C ARG A 361 5.53 14.65 10.54
N ASP A 362 6.07 14.08 11.62
CA ASP A 362 6.95 14.76 12.58
C ASP A 362 8.41 14.24 12.61
N GLU A 363 8.80 13.29 11.76
CA GLU A 363 10.16 12.71 11.73
C GLU A 363 10.85 12.90 10.37
N ASP A 364 12.17 12.84 10.35
CA ASP A 364 12.91 12.82 9.08
C ASP A 364 12.89 11.42 8.44
N LEU A 365 12.85 11.37 7.11
CA LEU A 365 12.89 10.12 6.34
C LEU A 365 14.17 9.33 6.66
N ASP A 366 15.31 10.03 6.77
CA ASP A 366 16.59 9.41 7.15
C ASP A 366 16.55 8.82 8.57
N GLU A 367 15.81 9.42 9.51
CA GLU A 367 15.60 8.87 10.87
C GLU A 367 14.68 7.65 10.84
N GLY A 368 13.63 7.68 10.02
CA GLY A 368 12.74 6.56 9.78
C GLY A 368 13.48 5.34 9.22
N ILE A 369 14.35 5.56 8.22
CA ILE A 369 15.23 4.52 7.65
C ILE A 369 16.18 3.97 8.71
N ALA A 370 16.85 4.83 9.49
CA ALA A 370 17.74 4.38 10.56
C ALA A 370 17.00 3.58 11.66
N SER A 371 15.72 3.88 11.89
CA SER A 371 14.86 3.09 12.78
C SER A 371 14.54 1.71 12.19
N LEU A 372 14.24 1.67 10.90
CA LEU A 372 14.00 0.43 10.16
C LEU A 372 15.23 -0.48 10.13
N GLU A 373 16.43 0.09 9.93
CA GLU A 373 17.71 -0.63 9.99
C GLU A 373 17.91 -1.30 11.37
N ARG A 374 17.65 -0.57 12.46
CA ARG A 374 17.71 -1.13 13.82
C ARG A 374 16.69 -2.25 14.03
N ALA A 375 15.47 -2.08 13.52
CA ALA A 375 14.43 -3.11 13.61
C ALA A 375 14.81 -4.38 12.83
N LEU A 376 15.39 -4.21 11.64
CA LEU A 376 15.84 -5.27 10.75
C LEU A 376 17.05 -6.03 11.31
N SER A 377 18.02 -5.34 11.92
CA SER A 377 19.22 -5.99 12.50
C SER A 377 18.86 -7.14 13.46
N GLY A 378 17.86 -6.93 14.31
CA GLY A 378 17.36 -7.94 15.24
C GLY A 378 16.30 -8.88 14.67
N ALA A 379 15.83 -8.68 13.43
CA ALA A 379 14.76 -9.47 12.83
C ALA A 379 15.26 -10.84 12.37
N THR A 380 14.69 -11.90 12.94
CA THR A 380 15.01 -13.29 12.63
C THR A 380 13.72 -14.07 12.40
N GLY A 381 13.78 -15.11 11.56
CA GLY A 381 12.64 -15.97 11.26
C GLY A 381 12.34 -16.02 9.77
N THR A 382 11.10 -16.39 9.43
CA THR A 382 10.63 -16.42 8.04
C THR A 382 10.46 -15.00 7.49
N PRO A 383 10.46 -14.82 6.16
CA PRO A 383 10.22 -13.52 5.54
C PRO A 383 8.96 -12.81 6.04
N GLN A 384 7.86 -13.57 6.26
CA GLN A 384 6.62 -13.00 6.80
C GLN A 384 6.78 -12.45 8.23
N VAL A 385 7.51 -13.17 9.10
CA VAL A 385 7.79 -12.70 10.47
C VAL A 385 8.60 -11.41 10.45
N VAL A 386 9.54 -11.30 9.50
CA VAL A 386 10.31 -10.07 9.29
C VAL A 386 9.39 -8.95 8.82
N CYS A 387 8.55 -9.14 7.79
CA CYS A 387 7.55 -8.17 7.35
C CYS A 387 6.72 -7.64 8.52
N ASP A 388 6.09 -8.54 9.27
CA ASP A 388 5.21 -8.18 10.39
C ASP A 388 5.95 -7.39 11.47
N ARG A 389 7.23 -7.72 11.72
CA ARG A 389 8.06 -7.01 12.70
C ARG A 389 8.37 -5.59 12.22
N LEU A 390 8.72 -5.42 10.96
CA LEU A 390 9.04 -4.10 10.39
C LEU A 390 7.81 -3.20 10.43
N VAL A 391 6.65 -3.68 9.96
CA VAL A 391 5.38 -2.95 10.00
C VAL A 391 4.99 -2.57 11.43
N ARG A 392 5.10 -3.51 12.40
CA ARG A 392 4.84 -3.19 13.82
C ARG A 392 5.83 -2.17 14.39
N SER A 393 7.11 -2.26 14.04
CA SER A 393 8.13 -1.32 14.54
C SER A 393 7.96 0.09 13.98
N ALA A 394 7.41 0.19 12.77
CA ALA A 394 7.05 1.46 12.15
C ALA A 394 5.80 2.10 12.80
N GLY A 395 5.03 1.35 13.59
CA GLY A 395 3.83 1.85 14.27
C GLY A 395 2.66 2.06 13.31
N VAL A 396 2.64 1.36 12.18
CA VAL A 396 1.58 1.48 11.17
C VAL A 396 0.27 0.98 11.79
N THR A 397 -0.73 1.86 11.88
CA THR A 397 -2.07 1.54 12.39
C THR A 397 -3.11 1.61 11.28
N ALA A 398 -4.38 1.31 11.58
CA ALA A 398 -5.47 1.44 10.61
C ALA A 398 -5.76 2.90 10.19
N ASP A 399 -5.22 3.87 10.94
CA ASP A 399 -5.35 5.31 10.70
C ASP A 399 -4.09 5.90 10.04
N HIS A 400 -3.17 5.06 9.56
CA HIS A 400 -1.96 5.51 8.85
C HIS A 400 -2.37 6.20 7.55
N ASP A 401 -1.73 7.33 7.21
CA ASP A 401 -2.20 8.18 6.10
C ASP A 401 -1.84 7.65 4.72
N ASP A 402 -0.68 6.99 4.60
CA ASP A 402 -0.10 6.54 3.32
C ASP A 402 -0.14 5.01 3.18
N ASP A 403 -0.05 4.52 1.95
CA ASP A 403 0.06 3.10 1.69
C ASP A 403 1.42 2.57 2.14
N VAL A 404 1.45 1.31 2.57
CA VAL A 404 2.68 0.66 3.00
C VAL A 404 2.83 -0.64 2.23
N ALA A 405 3.89 -0.74 1.43
CA ALA A 405 4.33 -1.97 0.80
C ALA A 405 5.70 -2.36 1.34
N VAL A 406 5.84 -3.62 1.72
CA VAL A 406 7.10 -4.21 2.17
C VAL A 406 7.29 -5.54 1.44
N LEU A 407 8.43 -5.71 0.78
CA LEU A 407 8.86 -6.94 0.13
C LEU A 407 10.14 -7.43 0.81
N VAL A 408 10.05 -8.58 1.47
CA VAL A 408 11.17 -9.23 2.14
C VAL A 408 11.58 -10.47 1.36
N LEU A 409 12.86 -10.58 1.08
CA LEU A 409 13.47 -11.76 0.50
C LEU A 409 14.60 -12.28 1.38
N GLN A 410 14.68 -13.59 1.49
CA GLN A 410 15.71 -14.28 2.25
C GLN A 410 16.41 -15.28 1.34
N HIS A 411 17.73 -15.20 1.29
CA HIS A 411 18.58 -16.22 0.71
C HIS A 411 18.92 -17.20 1.83
N PRO A 412 18.30 -18.39 1.91
CA PRO A 412 18.53 -19.31 3.02
C PRO A 412 19.99 -19.81 3.05
N ALA A 413 20.60 -19.82 4.23
CA ALA A 413 21.84 -20.55 4.49
C ALA A 413 21.49 -22.05 4.55
N ARG A 414 21.53 -22.73 3.41
CA ARG A 414 21.16 -24.15 3.34
C ARG A 414 22.26 -25.00 3.94
N THR A 415 22.07 -25.44 5.19
CA THR A 415 22.92 -26.41 5.87
C THR A 415 22.19 -27.74 6.05
N GLY A 416 22.89 -28.88 5.94
CA GLY A 416 22.29 -30.21 6.12
C GLY A 416 21.65 -30.79 4.85
N PRO A 417 20.63 -31.66 4.95
CA PRO A 417 20.04 -32.38 3.82
C PRO A 417 19.49 -31.47 2.72
N ASP A 418 18.95 -30.30 3.08
CA ASP A 418 18.46 -29.31 2.11
C ASP A 418 19.58 -28.67 1.28
N GLY A 419 20.80 -28.64 1.82
CA GLY A 419 22.00 -28.23 1.08
C GLY A 419 22.40 -29.26 0.02
N GLU A 420 22.04 -30.54 0.17
CA GLU A 420 22.29 -31.55 -0.86
C GLU A 420 21.40 -31.36 -2.09
N LEU A 421 20.24 -30.71 -1.95
CA LEU A 421 19.31 -30.43 -3.02
C LEU A 421 19.76 -29.25 -3.90
N PHE A 422 20.60 -28.35 -3.38
CA PHE A 422 21.06 -27.15 -4.07
C PHE A 422 22.58 -27.23 -4.29
N ARG A 423 22.99 -27.60 -5.50
CA ARG A 423 24.41 -27.83 -5.84
C ARG A 423 24.83 -27.01 -7.05
N ASN A 424 26.06 -26.50 -7.01
CA ASN A 424 26.67 -25.73 -8.09
C ASN A 424 28.01 -26.37 -8.48
N ALA A 425 28.29 -26.42 -9.79
CA ALA A 425 29.58 -26.85 -10.32
C ALA A 425 29.94 -25.98 -11.52
N ALA A 426 31.20 -25.56 -11.62
CA ALA A 426 31.69 -24.73 -12.71
C ALA A 426 32.99 -25.26 -13.29
N LEU A 427 33.18 -25.06 -14.60
CA LEU A 427 34.39 -25.39 -15.33
C LEU A 427 34.77 -24.20 -16.24
N GLU A 428 35.98 -23.67 -16.05
CA GLU A 428 36.58 -22.73 -17.00
C GLU A 428 36.99 -23.45 -18.29
N LEU A 429 36.67 -22.85 -19.42
CA LEU A 429 36.96 -23.37 -20.75
C LEU A 429 38.07 -22.52 -21.37
N LEU A 430 39.25 -23.14 -21.50
CA LEU A 430 40.45 -22.47 -22.02
C LEU A 430 40.55 -22.48 -23.56
N GLY A 431 39.50 -22.95 -24.25
CA GLY A 431 39.51 -23.16 -25.70
C GLY A 431 40.32 -24.38 -26.15
N GLY A 432 40.50 -24.53 -27.46
CA GLY A 432 41.24 -25.64 -28.08
C GLY A 432 40.45 -26.95 -28.20
N VAL A 433 41.08 -27.96 -28.81
CA VAL A 433 40.44 -29.24 -29.18
C VAL A 433 39.98 -30.08 -27.97
N GLU A 434 40.62 -29.90 -26.81
CA GLU A 434 40.31 -30.64 -25.59
C GLU A 434 39.14 -30.04 -24.78
N ALA A 435 38.72 -28.80 -25.07
CA ALA A 435 37.71 -28.12 -24.27
C ALA A 435 36.34 -28.84 -24.32
N ALA A 436 35.93 -29.31 -25.50
CA ALA A 436 34.65 -29.99 -25.67
C ALA A 436 34.61 -31.39 -25.00
N PRO A 437 35.60 -32.30 -25.21
CA PRO A 437 35.66 -33.57 -24.47
C PRO A 437 35.71 -33.37 -22.96
N ARG A 438 36.50 -32.40 -22.48
CA ARG A 438 36.62 -32.08 -21.06
C ARG A 438 35.31 -31.58 -20.46
N ALA A 439 34.60 -30.70 -21.16
CA ALA A 439 33.30 -30.20 -20.72
C ALA A 439 32.26 -31.33 -20.63
N ARG A 440 32.25 -32.26 -21.60
CA ARG A 440 31.36 -33.42 -21.58
C ARG A 440 31.67 -34.36 -20.41
N ALA A 441 32.94 -34.68 -20.19
CA ALA A 441 33.37 -35.52 -19.07
C ALA A 441 33.03 -34.87 -17.72
N PHE A 442 33.22 -33.55 -17.61
CA PHE A 442 32.82 -32.77 -16.44
C PHE A 442 31.31 -32.82 -16.19
N ALA A 443 30.48 -32.53 -17.20
CA ALA A 443 29.03 -32.56 -17.07
C ALA A 443 28.53 -33.95 -16.67
N SER A 444 29.04 -35.01 -17.30
CA SER A 444 28.65 -36.40 -16.97
C SER A 444 29.07 -36.77 -15.54
N GLY A 445 30.29 -36.43 -15.13
CA GLY A 445 30.76 -36.67 -13.76
C GLY A 445 29.93 -35.94 -12.71
N VAL A 446 29.61 -34.66 -12.95
CA VAL A 446 28.76 -33.85 -12.06
C VAL A 446 27.36 -34.45 -11.96
N LEU A 447 26.69 -34.71 -13.09
CA LEU A 447 25.33 -35.25 -13.11
C LEU A 447 25.24 -36.65 -12.47
N THR A 448 26.28 -37.48 -12.65
CA THR A 448 26.41 -38.77 -11.96
C THR A 448 26.57 -38.58 -10.44
N SER A 449 27.46 -37.68 -10.02
CA SER A 449 27.68 -37.40 -8.58
C SER A 449 26.45 -36.83 -7.88
N TRP A 450 25.60 -36.13 -8.62
CA TRP A 450 24.33 -35.57 -8.16
C TRP A 450 23.16 -36.54 -8.31
N ARG A 451 23.41 -37.77 -8.78
CA ARG A 451 22.44 -38.87 -8.88
C ARG A 451 21.20 -38.49 -9.70
N PHE A 452 21.40 -37.81 -10.83
CA PHE A 452 20.31 -37.56 -11.78
C PHE A 452 19.83 -38.87 -12.41
N PRO A 453 18.52 -39.01 -12.72
CA PRO A 453 18.00 -40.16 -13.46
C PRO A 453 18.72 -40.32 -14.81
N PRO A 454 18.90 -41.55 -15.33
CA PRO A 454 19.66 -41.80 -16.57
C PRO A 454 19.19 -40.93 -17.74
N ASP A 455 17.88 -40.82 -17.97
CA ASP A 455 17.33 -40.01 -19.07
C ASP A 455 17.73 -38.54 -18.94
N LEU A 456 17.60 -37.97 -17.73
CA LEU A 456 17.91 -36.56 -17.50
C LEU A 456 19.43 -36.30 -17.47
N HIS A 457 20.21 -37.29 -17.03
CA HIS A 457 21.66 -37.27 -17.16
C HIS A 457 22.07 -37.13 -18.63
N ASP A 458 21.54 -37.99 -19.51
CA ASP A 458 21.93 -38.02 -20.93
C ASP A 458 21.50 -36.74 -21.66
N LEU A 459 20.28 -36.25 -21.39
CA LEU A 459 19.81 -34.97 -21.91
C LEU A 459 20.66 -33.79 -21.41
N GLY A 460 21.06 -33.80 -20.13
CA GLY A 460 21.92 -32.78 -19.56
C GLY A 460 23.32 -32.76 -20.18
N VAL A 461 23.94 -33.93 -20.37
CA VAL A 461 25.25 -34.05 -21.04
C VAL A 461 25.18 -33.60 -22.49
N LEU A 462 24.11 -33.95 -23.20
CA LEU A 462 23.87 -33.49 -24.58
C LEU A 462 23.74 -31.97 -24.63
N ALA A 463 22.88 -31.37 -23.80
CA ALA A 463 22.71 -29.93 -23.75
C ALA A 463 24.00 -29.19 -23.40
N ALA A 464 24.75 -29.65 -22.40
CA ALA A 464 26.05 -29.07 -22.06
C ALA A 464 27.03 -29.14 -23.23
N SER A 465 27.05 -30.28 -23.95
CA SER A 465 27.91 -30.44 -25.13
C SER A 465 27.56 -29.46 -26.25
N GLU A 466 26.27 -29.29 -26.55
CA GLU A 466 25.81 -28.38 -27.60
C GLU A 466 26.06 -26.91 -27.25
N LEU A 467 25.79 -26.51 -26.01
CA LEU A 467 26.05 -25.14 -25.54
C LEU A 467 27.54 -24.80 -25.55
N VAL A 468 28.39 -25.72 -25.09
CA VAL A 468 29.85 -25.54 -25.11
C VAL A 468 30.40 -25.53 -26.52
N ALA A 469 29.94 -26.42 -27.41
CA ALA A 469 30.36 -26.41 -28.81
C ALA A 469 30.02 -25.07 -29.49
N ASN A 470 28.81 -24.55 -29.24
CA ASN A 470 28.40 -23.24 -29.74
C ASN A 470 29.29 -22.11 -29.23
N SER A 471 29.62 -22.12 -27.94
CA SER A 471 30.51 -21.12 -27.33
C SER A 471 31.96 -21.22 -27.85
N LEU A 472 32.49 -22.43 -28.03
CA LEU A 472 33.83 -22.63 -28.59
C LEU A 472 33.93 -22.22 -30.08
N GLN A 473 32.84 -22.37 -30.84
CA GLN A 473 32.81 -22.05 -32.26
C GLN A 473 32.54 -20.57 -32.53
N HIS A 474 31.69 -19.94 -31.72
CA HIS A 474 31.16 -18.60 -31.99
C HIS A 474 31.43 -17.57 -30.89
N GLY A 475 31.86 -17.98 -29.70
CA GLY A 475 32.15 -17.10 -28.58
C GLY A 475 33.64 -16.73 -28.49
N THR A 476 33.97 -15.88 -27.52
CA THR A 476 35.34 -15.49 -27.21
C THR A 476 35.66 -15.77 -25.73
N PRO A 477 36.92 -16.04 -25.36
CA PRO A 477 37.29 -16.16 -23.95
C PRO A 477 37.04 -14.85 -23.17
N PRO A 478 36.77 -14.90 -21.86
CA PRO A 478 36.70 -16.10 -21.02
C PRO A 478 35.39 -16.87 -21.20
N MET A 479 35.49 -18.20 -21.31
CA MET A 479 34.34 -19.10 -21.45
C MET A 479 34.19 -19.96 -20.19
N ARG A 480 32.96 -20.18 -19.72
CA ARG A 480 32.69 -20.97 -18.51
C ARG A 480 31.42 -21.78 -18.66
N LEU A 481 31.49 -23.08 -18.34
CA LEU A 481 30.33 -23.95 -18.18
C LEU A 481 29.94 -24.01 -16.70
N ARG A 482 28.65 -23.85 -16.42
CA ARG A 482 28.06 -24.00 -15.08
C ARG A 482 26.89 -24.98 -15.14
N LEU A 483 26.85 -25.86 -14.15
CA LEU A 483 25.71 -26.71 -13.86
C LEU A 483 25.20 -26.35 -12.48
N ARG A 484 23.89 -26.30 -12.34
CA ARG A 484 23.21 -25.99 -11.09
C ARG A 484 22.01 -26.89 -10.89
N ARG A 485 21.91 -27.48 -9.72
CA ARG A 485 20.76 -28.28 -9.28
C ARG A 485 19.99 -27.47 -8.24
N THR A 486 18.67 -27.41 -8.40
CA THR A 486 17.72 -27.01 -7.35
C THR A 486 16.90 -28.22 -6.92
N ASP A 487 15.99 -28.03 -5.97
CA ASP A 487 14.98 -29.03 -5.62
C ASP A 487 14.02 -29.37 -6.79
N ARG A 488 13.90 -28.48 -7.78
CA ARG A 488 12.93 -28.57 -8.86
C ARG A 488 13.53 -28.64 -10.26
N ARG A 489 14.79 -28.27 -10.47
CA ARG A 489 15.37 -28.10 -11.81
C ARG A 489 16.86 -28.43 -11.88
N LEU A 490 17.31 -28.82 -13.06
CA LEU A 490 18.69 -28.73 -13.52
C LEU A 490 18.82 -27.54 -14.44
N ILE A 491 19.78 -26.67 -14.18
CA ILE A 491 20.10 -25.50 -14.99
C ILE A 491 21.53 -25.67 -15.52
N ILE A 492 21.70 -25.52 -16.82
CA ILE A 492 22.99 -25.57 -17.50
C ILE A 492 23.20 -24.24 -18.18
N GLU A 493 24.32 -23.58 -17.90
CA GLU A 493 24.65 -22.27 -18.42
C GLU A 493 26.07 -22.27 -18.98
N VAL A 494 26.25 -21.66 -20.15
CA VAL A 494 27.57 -21.36 -20.71
C VAL A 494 27.68 -19.86 -20.92
N THR A 495 28.72 -19.24 -20.34
CA THR A 495 29.05 -17.83 -20.57
C THR A 495 30.27 -17.71 -21.46
N ASP A 496 30.31 -16.68 -22.30
CA ASP A 496 31.49 -16.27 -23.06
C ASP A 496 31.57 -14.75 -23.24
N GLY A 497 32.72 -14.26 -23.71
CA GLY A 497 33.03 -12.83 -23.85
C GLY A 497 32.45 -12.15 -25.09
N ASP A 498 31.64 -12.84 -25.90
CA ASP A 498 31.01 -12.23 -27.08
C ASP A 498 29.60 -11.70 -26.74
N ASP A 499 29.30 -10.47 -27.15
CA ASP A 499 28.02 -9.80 -26.89
C ASP A 499 26.89 -10.20 -27.89
N HIS A 500 27.22 -10.96 -28.94
CA HIS A 500 26.24 -11.37 -29.94
C HIS A 500 25.41 -12.57 -29.45
N LEU A 501 24.14 -12.28 -29.12
CA LEU A 501 23.19 -13.31 -28.73
C LEU A 501 22.97 -14.33 -29.86
N PRO A 502 22.97 -15.64 -29.54
CA PRO A 502 22.76 -16.69 -30.54
C PRO A 502 21.35 -16.57 -31.15
N ARG A 503 21.25 -16.78 -32.46
CA ARG A 503 19.97 -16.88 -33.16
C ARG A 503 19.66 -18.32 -33.50
N ARG A 504 18.43 -18.75 -33.26
CA ARG A 504 17.95 -20.04 -33.74
C ARG A 504 17.96 -20.04 -35.27
N ARG A 505 18.78 -20.89 -35.88
CA ARG A 505 18.80 -21.10 -37.33
C ARG A 505 17.97 -22.34 -37.65
N ARG A 506 17.27 -22.34 -38.78
CA ARG A 506 16.74 -23.57 -39.38
C ARG A 506 17.90 -24.18 -40.15
N ALA A 507 18.43 -25.30 -39.66
CA ALA A 507 19.45 -26.06 -40.37
C ALA A 507 18.75 -26.89 -41.45
N GLU A 508 19.25 -26.83 -42.68
CA GLU A 508 18.76 -27.68 -43.77
C GLU A 508 19.25 -29.13 -43.57
N PRO A 509 18.60 -30.13 -44.21
CA PRO A 509 18.93 -31.54 -44.02
C PRO A 509 20.41 -31.91 -44.24
N GLY A 510 21.14 -31.13 -45.04
CA GLY A 510 22.57 -31.31 -45.31
C GLY A 510 23.54 -30.48 -44.46
N ASP A 511 23.06 -29.60 -43.57
CA ASP A 511 23.92 -28.74 -42.77
C ASP A 511 24.54 -29.52 -41.59
N GLU A 512 25.87 -29.58 -41.53
CA GLU A 512 26.63 -30.18 -40.42
C GLU A 512 26.76 -29.26 -39.19
N SER A 513 26.41 -27.98 -39.33
CA SER A 513 26.49 -26.95 -38.27
C SER A 513 25.15 -26.24 -38.05
N GLY A 514 24.99 -25.54 -36.92
CA GLY A 514 23.80 -24.74 -36.64
C GLY A 514 22.60 -25.50 -36.05
N ARG A 515 22.77 -26.78 -35.68
CA ARG A 515 21.72 -27.60 -35.05
C ARG A 515 21.69 -27.53 -33.52
N GLY A 516 22.80 -27.16 -32.87
CA GLY A 516 22.93 -27.27 -31.41
C GLY A 516 21.85 -26.55 -30.60
N ILE A 517 21.59 -25.27 -30.92
CA ILE A 517 20.50 -24.52 -30.27
C ILE A 517 19.11 -25.13 -30.57
N ALA A 518 18.90 -25.71 -31.75
CA ALA A 518 17.64 -26.38 -32.07
C ALA A 518 17.47 -27.68 -31.26
N ILE A 519 18.55 -28.42 -31.01
CA ILE A 519 18.56 -29.60 -30.14
C ILE A 519 18.21 -29.19 -28.71
N VAL A 520 18.93 -28.20 -28.15
CA VAL A 520 18.67 -27.67 -26.80
C VAL A 520 17.22 -27.21 -26.67
N ALA A 521 16.71 -26.46 -27.66
CA ALA A 521 15.33 -25.99 -27.69
C ALA A 521 14.28 -27.10 -27.77
N THR A 522 14.66 -28.30 -28.21
CA THR A 522 13.77 -29.47 -28.31
C THR A 522 13.76 -30.29 -27.03
N ILE A 523 14.90 -30.40 -26.35
CA ILE A 523 15.05 -31.28 -25.19
C ILE A 523 14.86 -30.57 -23.85
N ALA A 524 15.16 -29.27 -23.78
CA ALA A 524 15.04 -28.50 -22.54
C ALA A 524 13.60 -28.05 -22.31
N SER A 525 13.21 -27.93 -21.04
CA SER A 525 11.91 -27.37 -20.66
C SER A 525 11.84 -25.88 -20.99
N HIS A 526 12.93 -25.16 -20.72
CA HIS A 526 13.12 -23.76 -21.08
C HIS A 526 14.57 -23.52 -21.49
N TRP A 527 14.81 -22.54 -22.35
CA TRP A 527 16.15 -22.09 -22.70
C TRP A 527 16.10 -20.61 -23.09
N GLY A 528 17.26 -19.97 -23.06
CA GLY A 528 17.39 -18.59 -23.47
C GLY A 528 18.84 -18.13 -23.53
N SER A 529 19.00 -16.85 -23.82
CA SER A 529 20.30 -16.19 -23.84
C SER A 529 20.19 -14.77 -23.34
N ARG A 530 21.24 -14.27 -22.69
CA ARG A 530 21.29 -12.92 -22.14
C ARG A 530 22.66 -12.30 -22.35
N ARG A 531 22.74 -10.98 -22.21
CA ARG A 531 24.02 -10.27 -22.07
C ARG A 531 24.46 -10.28 -20.62
N THR A 532 25.76 -10.39 -20.39
CA THR A 532 26.34 -10.31 -19.04
C THR A 532 26.72 -8.87 -18.70
N PRO A 533 26.58 -8.41 -17.44
CA PRO A 533 26.86 -7.01 -17.06
C PRO A 533 28.28 -6.51 -17.36
N GLY A 534 29.27 -7.42 -17.45
CA GLY A 534 30.67 -7.10 -17.73
C GLY A 534 31.08 -7.17 -19.20
N GLY A 535 30.11 -7.24 -20.13
CA GLY A 535 30.36 -7.68 -21.51
C GLY A 535 30.38 -9.21 -21.60
N GLY A 536 29.94 -9.72 -22.73
CA GLY A 536 29.70 -11.12 -23.01
C GLY A 536 28.23 -11.54 -23.03
N LYS A 537 28.02 -12.83 -23.17
CA LYS A 537 26.70 -13.47 -23.16
C LYS A 537 26.68 -14.70 -22.28
N ALA A 538 25.48 -15.04 -21.83
CA ALA A 538 25.18 -16.34 -21.26
C ALA A 538 24.12 -17.03 -22.12
N VAL A 539 24.29 -18.32 -22.38
CA VAL A 539 23.27 -19.18 -22.98
C VAL A 539 22.95 -20.28 -21.98
N TRP A 540 21.67 -20.46 -21.68
CA TRP A 540 21.24 -21.35 -20.63
C TRP A 540 20.06 -22.22 -21.07
N CYS A 541 19.92 -23.37 -20.42
CA CYS A 541 18.74 -24.22 -20.52
C CYS A 541 18.40 -24.85 -19.17
N GLU A 542 17.13 -25.24 -19.03
CA GLU A 542 16.56 -25.79 -17.82
C GLU A 542 15.81 -27.08 -18.10
N PHE A 543 15.91 -28.01 -17.16
CA PHE A 543 15.15 -29.25 -17.15
C PHE A 543 14.43 -29.39 -15.82
N VAL A 544 13.13 -29.67 -15.86
CA VAL A 544 12.34 -29.89 -14.65
C VAL A 544 12.67 -31.26 -14.04
N LEU A 545 12.90 -31.30 -12.74
CA LEU A 545 13.04 -32.52 -11.96
C LEU A 545 11.66 -33.14 -11.71
N PRO A 546 11.51 -34.47 -11.86
CA PRO A 546 10.30 -35.14 -11.43
C PRO A 546 10.13 -34.93 -9.92
N LYS A 547 8.90 -34.57 -9.50
CA LYS A 547 8.59 -34.47 -8.07
C LYS A 547 8.87 -35.84 -7.42
N PRO A 548 9.52 -35.88 -6.24
CA PRO A 548 9.59 -37.13 -5.50
C PRO A 548 8.15 -37.63 -5.31
N SER A 549 7.88 -38.86 -5.72
CA SER A 549 6.61 -39.52 -5.43
C SER A 549 6.47 -39.65 -3.92
N ASP A 550 5.41 -39.05 -3.36
CA ASP A 550 5.04 -39.13 -1.94
C ASP A 550 4.92 -40.58 -1.44
#